data_AF-A0A7S0ULZ0-F1
#
_entry.id   AF-A0A7S0ULZ0-F1
#
_cell.length_a   1.000
_cell.length_b   1.000
_cell.length_c   1.000
_cell.angle_alpha   90.00
_cell.angle_beta   90.00
_cell.angle_gamma   90.00
#
_symmetry.space_group_name_H-M   'P 1'
#
loop_
_entity.id
_entity.type
_entity.pdbx_description
1 polymer ?
#
loop_
_entity_poly.entity_id
_entity_poly.type
_entity_poly.pdbx_seq_one_letter_code
_entity_poly.pdbx_strand_id
1 'polypeptide(L)'
;AGSSSSSSSSSSNGIRIQQIDAYWLQRRVAQAFAGSLEAHAAQALGEEVLGLLSNDDDDLRALENDLVSALGFEHFALIKELLQNRLRIVWGIRLSRASNEEERGKIEREMEKRSETAAILAALRATRTSARDREAAMERAIKEEARKLRQTENGGG
;
A
#
# COMPACT_ATOMS: atom_id res chain seq x y z
N ALA A 1 -33.18 2.27 -4.27
CA ALA A 1 -31.99 2.85 -4.94
C ALA A 1 -30.84 1.88 -4.77
N GLY A 2 -30.57 1.06 -5.79
CA GLY A 2 -29.40 0.19 -5.82
C GLY A 2 -28.34 0.84 -6.70
N SER A 3 -27.22 1.21 -6.11
CA SER A 3 -26.01 1.58 -6.84
C SER A 3 -24.90 0.60 -6.46
N SER A 4 -24.80 -0.41 -7.31
CA SER A 4 -23.62 -1.14 -7.77
C SER A 4 -22.49 -1.43 -6.77
N SER A 5 -22.44 -2.72 -6.41
CA SER A 5 -21.17 -3.42 -6.18
C SER A 5 -20.22 -3.21 -7.37
N SER A 6 -18.99 -2.79 -7.08
CA SER A 6 -17.82 -3.14 -7.89
C SER A 6 -16.78 -3.75 -6.96
N SER A 7 -16.98 -5.02 -6.65
CA SER A 7 -15.89 -5.91 -6.28
C SER A 7 -14.94 -6.01 -7.46
N SER A 8 -13.79 -5.38 -7.34
CA SER A 8 -12.61 -5.72 -8.13
C SER A 8 -11.49 -6.05 -7.15
N SER A 9 -11.52 -7.32 -6.72
CA SER A 9 -10.35 -8.02 -6.22
C SER A 9 -9.31 -8.04 -7.33
N SER A 10 -8.40 -7.08 -7.28
CA SER A 10 -7.03 -7.33 -7.71
C SER A 10 -6.22 -7.47 -6.45
N SER A 11 -5.97 -8.72 -6.06
CA SER A 11 -5.02 -9.10 -5.03
C SER A 11 -3.69 -8.43 -5.34
N SER A 12 -3.42 -7.36 -4.61
CA SER A 12 -2.10 -6.82 -4.39
C SER A 12 -2.05 -6.66 -2.89
N ASN A 13 -1.14 -7.35 -2.23
CA ASN A 13 -1.08 -7.58 -0.78
C ASN A 13 -0.75 -6.30 0.03
N GLY A 14 -1.15 -5.12 -0.45
CA GLY A 14 -0.80 -3.82 0.07
C GLY A 14 -2.00 -2.88 0.17
N ILE A 15 -2.00 -2.05 1.22
CA ILE A 15 -3.08 -1.12 1.54
C ILE A 15 -3.10 0.02 0.50
N ARG A 16 -4.29 0.43 0.06
CA ARG A 16 -4.43 1.59 -0.82
C ARG A 16 -4.26 2.87 -0.04
N ILE A 17 -3.38 3.76 -0.50
CA ILE A 17 -3.15 5.08 0.10
C ILE A 17 -4.44 5.92 0.23
N GLN A 18 -5.42 5.72 -0.65
CA GLN A 18 -6.73 6.39 -0.59
C GLN A 18 -7.58 5.98 0.63
N GLN A 19 -7.31 4.81 1.21
CA GLN A 19 -8.01 4.32 2.42
C GLN A 19 -7.32 4.78 3.71
N ILE A 20 -6.17 5.43 3.61
CA ILE A 20 -5.37 5.88 4.75
C ILE A 20 -5.80 7.31 5.07
N ASP A 21 -6.52 7.46 6.18
CA ASP A 21 -6.94 8.73 6.75
C ASP A 21 -6.02 9.21 7.88
N ALA A 22 -6.28 10.41 8.41
CA ALA A 22 -5.52 11.01 9.49
C ALA A 22 -5.44 10.16 10.78
N TYR A 23 -6.41 9.28 11.02
CA TYR A 23 -6.50 8.42 12.20
C TYR A 23 -6.28 6.94 11.87
N TRP A 24 -5.90 6.61 10.63
CA TRP A 24 -5.74 5.23 10.16
C TRP A 24 -4.80 4.42 11.06
N LEU A 25 -3.66 5.01 11.41
CA LEU A 25 -2.61 4.35 12.17
C LEU A 25 -3.03 4.06 13.61
N GLN A 26 -3.70 5.02 14.25
CA GLN A 26 -4.23 4.88 15.62
C GLN A 26 -5.22 3.71 15.72
N ARG A 27 -6.11 3.59 14.73
CA ARG A 27 -7.05 2.47 14.63
C ARG A 27 -6.32 1.15 14.42
N ARG A 28 -5.29 1.15 13.57
CA ARG A 28 -4.52 -0.05 13.26
C ARG A 28 -3.77 -0.57 14.49
N VAL A 29 -3.19 0.35 15.26
CA VAL A 29 -2.58 0.07 16.57
C VAL A 29 -3.64 -0.50 17.51
N ALA A 30 -4.74 0.21 17.80
CA ALA A 30 -5.79 -0.28 18.71
C ALA A 30 -6.30 -1.69 18.33
N GLN A 31 -6.46 -1.94 17.03
CA GLN A 31 -6.86 -3.25 16.50
C GLN A 31 -5.80 -4.33 16.75
N ALA A 32 -4.51 -4.04 16.56
CA ALA A 32 -3.42 -4.98 16.81
C ALA A 32 -3.32 -5.39 18.28
N PHE A 33 -3.70 -4.50 19.19
CA PHE A 33 -3.76 -4.76 20.63
C PHE A 33 -5.12 -5.36 21.07
N ALA A 34 -6.06 -5.60 20.14
CA ALA A 34 -7.37 -6.23 20.38
C ALA A 34 -8.16 -5.61 21.57
N GLY A 35 -8.02 -4.30 21.79
CA GLY A 35 -8.67 -3.60 22.91
C GLY A 35 -7.94 -3.69 24.26
N SER A 36 -6.76 -4.32 24.31
CA SER A 36 -5.88 -4.30 25.49
C SER A 36 -5.24 -2.92 25.73
N LEU A 37 -5.19 -2.10 24.68
CA LEU A 37 -4.63 -0.75 24.70
C LEU A 37 -5.75 0.28 24.88
N GLU A 38 -5.56 1.24 25.79
CA GLU A 38 -6.51 2.32 26.03
C GLU A 38 -6.65 3.25 24.81
N ALA A 39 -7.80 3.91 24.66
CA ALA A 39 -8.07 4.81 23.54
C ALA A 39 -7.04 5.97 23.46
N HIS A 40 -6.67 6.55 24.60
CA HIS A 40 -5.67 7.61 24.66
C HIS A 40 -4.26 7.10 24.31
N ALA A 41 -3.90 5.92 24.83
CA ALA A 41 -2.62 5.29 24.53
C ALA A 41 -2.49 4.92 23.04
N ALA A 42 -3.54 4.39 22.43
CA ALA A 42 -3.57 4.10 20.99
C ALA A 42 -3.38 5.35 20.13
N GLN A 43 -3.96 6.48 20.55
CA GLN A 43 -3.78 7.76 19.87
C GLN A 43 -2.32 8.23 19.95
N ALA A 44 -1.73 8.23 21.15
CA ALA A 44 -0.35 8.64 21.37
C ALA A 44 0.64 7.74 20.61
N LEU A 45 0.47 6.42 20.73
CA LEU A 45 1.31 5.42 20.06
C LEU A 45 1.20 5.52 18.53
N GLY A 46 0.00 5.78 18.00
CA GLY A 46 -0.18 6.02 16.57
C GLY A 46 0.61 7.24 16.08
N GLU A 47 0.59 8.35 16.81
CA GLU A 47 1.37 9.55 16.44
C GLU A 47 2.89 9.30 16.55
N GLU A 48 3.34 8.58 17.58
CA GLU A 48 4.74 8.19 17.74
C GLU A 48 5.23 7.34 16.56
N VAL A 49 4.49 6.27 16.24
CA VAL A 49 4.80 5.38 15.11
C VAL A 49 4.78 6.14 13.78
N LEU A 50 3.88 7.10 13.60
CA LEU A 50 3.86 7.94 12.40
C LEU A 50 5.16 8.74 12.26
N GLY A 51 5.64 9.32 13.37
CA GLY A 51 6.90 10.04 13.42
C GLY A 51 8.07 9.17 13.00
N LEU A 52 8.14 7.94 13.53
CA LEU A 52 9.17 6.96 13.16
C LEU A 52 9.15 6.65 11.65
N LEU A 53 7.96 6.37 11.10
CA LEU A 53 7.83 6.07 9.67
C LEU A 53 8.19 7.27 8.78
N SER A 54 7.89 8.48 9.25
CA SER A 54 8.15 9.74 8.54
C SER A 54 9.60 10.21 8.65
N ASN A 55 10.44 9.53 9.44
CA ASN A 55 11.84 9.87 9.59
C ASN A 55 12.55 9.79 8.22
N ASP A 56 13.51 10.67 7.95
CA ASP A 56 14.24 10.70 6.67
C ASP A 56 15.31 9.61 6.55
N ASP A 57 15.42 8.73 7.55
CA ASP A 57 16.41 7.66 7.60
C ASP A 57 16.06 6.50 6.64
N ASP A 58 17.02 6.14 5.79
CA ASP A 58 16.89 5.02 4.86
C ASP A 58 17.23 3.67 5.52
N ASP A 59 17.63 3.65 6.80
CA ASP A 59 17.98 2.43 7.51
C ASP A 59 16.74 1.71 8.07
N LEU A 60 16.26 0.73 7.29
CA LEU A 60 15.12 -0.10 7.67
C LEU A 60 15.37 -0.92 8.95
N ARG A 61 16.63 -1.23 9.30
CA ARG A 61 16.94 -2.02 10.51
C ARG A 61 16.79 -1.17 11.76
N ALA A 62 17.25 0.08 11.70
CA ALA A 62 17.04 1.04 12.78
C ALA A 62 15.54 1.30 12.98
N LEU A 63 14.82 1.59 11.89
CA LEU A 63 13.37 1.80 11.93
C LEU A 63 12.62 0.59 12.49
N GLU A 64 13.00 -0.63 12.11
CA GLU A 64 12.40 -1.85 12.68
C GLU A 64 12.61 -1.93 14.19
N ASN A 65 13.82 -1.64 14.69
CA ASN A 65 14.09 -1.63 16.13
C ASN A 65 13.22 -0.60 16.87
N ASP A 66 13.11 0.62 16.33
CA ASP A 66 12.28 1.67 16.94
C ASP A 66 10.80 1.22 17.00
N LEU A 67 10.29 0.63 15.91
CA LEU A 67 8.93 0.10 15.87
C LEU A 67 8.72 -1.07 16.84
N VAL A 68 9.69 -1.97 16.95
CA VAL A 68 9.67 -3.09 17.92
C VAL A 68 9.67 -2.56 19.34
N SER A 69 10.41 -1.49 19.63
CA SER A 69 10.44 -0.86 20.95
C SER A 69 9.11 -0.19 21.29
N ALA A 70 8.50 0.53 20.34
CA ALA A 70 7.24 1.24 20.54
C ALA A 70 6.02 0.28 20.62
N LEU A 71 5.92 -0.67 19.70
CA LEU A 71 4.78 -1.57 19.58
C LEU A 71 4.97 -2.85 20.40
N GLY A 72 6.20 -3.32 20.59
CA GLY A 72 6.51 -4.61 21.18
C GLY A 72 6.73 -5.72 20.14
N PHE A 73 7.62 -6.66 20.47
CA PHE A 73 7.98 -7.79 19.60
C PHE A 73 6.81 -8.72 19.28
N GLU A 74 5.79 -8.79 20.15
CA GLU A 74 4.59 -9.59 19.94
C GLU A 74 3.77 -9.11 18.73
N HIS A 75 3.87 -7.81 18.42
CA HIS A 75 3.15 -7.17 17.32
C HIS A 75 3.97 -7.15 16.01
N PHE A 76 4.84 -8.14 15.80
CA PHE A 76 5.69 -8.24 14.61
C PHE A 76 4.92 -8.22 13.28
N ALA A 77 3.71 -8.79 13.25
CA ALA A 77 2.85 -8.74 12.08
C ALA A 77 2.46 -7.31 11.70
N LEU A 78 2.15 -6.46 12.70
CA LEU A 78 1.88 -5.04 12.48
C LEU A 78 3.15 -4.34 11.99
N ILE A 79 4.29 -4.57 12.64
CA ILE A 79 5.58 -3.93 12.29
C ILE A 79 5.94 -4.20 10.83
N LYS A 80 5.85 -5.46 10.38
CA LYS A 80 6.08 -5.83 8.98
C LYS A 80 5.14 -5.12 8.03
N GLU A 81 3.86 -5.02 8.36
CA GLU A 81 2.88 -4.31 7.54
C GLU A 81 3.22 -2.82 7.41
N LEU A 82 3.61 -2.19 8.52
CA LEU A 82 4.02 -0.79 8.57
C LEU A 82 5.26 -0.56 7.70
N LEU A 83 6.29 -1.40 7.81
CA LEU A 83 7.50 -1.31 7.01
C LEU A 83 7.21 -1.48 5.50
N GLN A 84 6.43 -2.50 5.14
CA GLN A 84 6.04 -2.75 3.74
C GLN A 84 5.22 -1.63 3.12
N ASN A 85 4.46 -0.89 3.93
CA ASN A 85 3.60 0.20 3.49
C ASN A 85 4.06 1.57 4.01
N ARG A 86 5.31 1.70 4.48
CA ARG A 86 5.85 2.90 5.16
C ARG A 86 5.51 4.17 4.38
N LEU A 87 5.93 4.21 3.12
CA LEU A 87 5.67 5.33 2.22
C LEU A 87 4.17 5.59 2.08
N ARG A 88 3.36 4.56 1.83
CA ARG A 88 1.91 4.73 1.65
C ARG A 88 1.26 5.32 2.91
N ILE A 89 1.67 4.87 4.09
CA ILE A 89 1.10 5.33 5.37
C ILE A 89 1.47 6.79 5.61
N VAL A 90 2.75 7.14 5.54
CA VAL A 90 3.24 8.51 5.76
C VAL A 90 2.59 9.47 4.77
N TRP A 91 2.66 9.17 3.47
CA TRP A 91 2.10 10.04 2.44
C TRP A 91 0.58 10.04 2.45
N GLY A 92 -0.07 8.92 2.79
CA GLY A 92 -1.52 8.81 2.89
C GLY A 92 -2.09 9.70 3.99
N ILE A 93 -1.48 9.65 5.19
CA ILE A 93 -1.87 10.52 6.30
C ILE A 93 -1.64 11.99 5.94
N ARG A 94 -0.51 12.33 5.30
CA ARG A 94 -0.25 13.70 4.81
C ARG A 94 -1.31 14.17 3.83
N LEU A 95 -1.66 13.35 2.84
CA LEU A 95 -2.70 13.66 1.86
C LEU A 95 -4.07 13.79 2.53
N SER A 96 -4.39 12.97 3.53
CA SER A 96 -5.64 13.08 4.29
C SER A 96 -5.70 14.33 5.17
N ARG A 97 -4.56 14.81 5.66
CA ARG A 97 -4.46 16.07 6.42
C ARG A 97 -4.54 17.32 5.53
N ALA A 98 -4.40 17.17 4.21
CA ALA A 98 -4.48 18.31 3.30
C ALA A 98 -5.92 18.85 3.22
N SER A 99 -6.10 20.12 3.58
CA SER A 99 -7.44 20.75 3.58
C SER A 99 -7.97 21.05 2.17
N ASN A 100 -7.09 21.28 1.19
CA ASN A 100 -7.45 21.73 -0.15
C ASN A 100 -6.61 21.04 -1.23
N GLU A 101 -7.05 21.15 -2.49
CA GLU A 101 -6.32 20.64 -3.65
C GLU A 101 -4.92 21.25 -3.79
N GLU A 102 -4.73 22.52 -3.40
CA GLU A 102 -3.41 23.16 -3.45
C GLU A 102 -2.40 22.49 -2.53
N GLU A 103 -2.75 22.28 -1.26
CA GLU A 103 -1.91 21.56 -0.28
C GLU A 103 -1.63 20.14 -0.75
N ARG A 104 -2.67 19.47 -1.25
CA ARG A 104 -2.57 18.12 -1.80
C ARG A 104 -1.60 18.08 -2.99
N GLY A 105 -1.65 19.08 -3.88
CA GLY A 105 -0.74 19.23 -5.02
C GLY A 105 0.71 19.48 -4.61
N LYS A 106 0.97 20.20 -3.50
CA LYS A 106 2.32 20.33 -2.94
C LYS A 106 2.88 18.97 -2.50
N ILE A 107 2.07 18.18 -1.79
CA ILE A 107 2.45 16.84 -1.34
C ILE A 107 2.69 15.90 -2.54
N GLU A 108 1.81 15.92 -3.53
CA GLU A 108 1.97 15.12 -4.76
C GLU A 108 3.29 15.46 -5.49
N ARG A 109 3.64 16.74 -5.60
CA ARG A 109 4.91 17.16 -6.21
C ARG A 109 6.14 16.63 -5.45
N GLU A 110 6.09 16.61 -4.11
CA GLU A 110 7.17 16.00 -3.34
C GLU A 110 7.26 14.48 -3.58
N MET A 111 6.12 13.80 -3.70
CA MET A 111 6.09 12.38 -4.04
C MET A 111 6.69 12.10 -5.43
N GLU A 112 6.58 13.03 -6.38
CA GLU A 112 7.18 12.88 -7.71
C GLU A 112 8.72 13.00 -7.69
N LYS A 113 9.30 13.59 -6.64
CA LYS A 113 10.77 13.73 -6.50
C LYS A 113 11.47 12.40 -6.22
N ARG A 114 10.84 11.46 -5.51
CA ARG A 114 11.44 10.14 -5.18
C ARG A 114 10.79 9.06 -6.05
N SER A 115 11.61 8.17 -6.61
CA SER A 115 11.13 7.11 -7.50
C SER A 115 10.15 6.15 -6.82
N GLU A 116 10.37 5.79 -5.55
CA GLU A 116 9.44 4.90 -4.83
C GLU A 116 8.05 5.53 -4.65
N THR A 117 7.99 6.81 -4.29
CA THR A 117 6.72 7.51 -4.06
C THR A 117 6.04 7.91 -5.37
N ALA A 118 6.83 8.21 -6.41
CA ALA A 118 6.32 8.47 -7.75
C ALA A 118 5.55 7.26 -8.30
N ALA A 119 6.04 6.03 -8.06
CA ALA A 119 5.34 4.81 -8.44
C ALA A 119 3.99 4.66 -7.70
N ILE A 120 3.93 5.01 -6.41
CA ILE A 120 2.69 5.00 -5.61
C ILE A 120 1.69 6.03 -6.16
N LEU A 121 2.15 7.23 -6.47
CA LEU A 121 1.32 8.30 -7.02
C LEU A 121 0.81 7.97 -8.43
N ALA A 122 1.67 7.43 -9.28
CA ALA A 122 1.31 6.96 -10.61
C ALA A 122 0.26 5.85 -10.51
N ALA A 123 0.42 4.88 -9.61
CA ALA A 123 -0.58 3.86 -9.35
C ALA A 123 -1.91 4.46 -8.86
N LEU A 124 -1.88 5.47 -7.99
CA LEU A 124 -3.08 6.17 -7.53
C LEU A 124 -3.85 6.82 -8.69
N ARG A 125 -3.14 7.48 -9.61
CA ARG A 125 -3.71 8.08 -10.83
C ARG A 125 -4.19 7.00 -11.81
N ALA A 126 -3.39 5.96 -12.01
CA ALA A 126 -3.68 4.86 -12.94
C ALA A 126 -4.86 3.99 -12.49
N THR A 127 -5.08 3.78 -11.18
CA THR A 127 -6.25 3.03 -10.68
C THR A 127 -7.58 3.71 -11.08
N ARG A 128 -7.55 5.03 -11.35
CA ARG A 128 -8.69 5.77 -11.90
C ARG A 128 -8.95 5.48 -13.39
N THR A 129 -7.93 5.00 -14.12
CA THR A 129 -7.96 4.74 -15.57
C THR A 129 -7.97 3.23 -15.91
N SER A 130 -7.41 2.38 -15.04
CA SER A 130 -7.02 0.99 -15.34
C SER A 130 -8.07 -0.08 -14.97
N ALA A 131 -9.37 0.22 -15.15
CA ALA A 131 -10.33 -0.85 -15.44
C ALA A 131 -10.19 -1.35 -16.89
N ARG A 132 -9.55 -0.57 -17.78
CA ARG A 132 -9.50 -0.84 -19.23
C ARG A 132 -8.28 -1.60 -19.75
N ASP A 133 -7.19 -1.74 -18.99
CA ASP A 133 -5.90 -2.21 -19.55
C ASP A 133 -5.49 -3.64 -19.16
N ARG A 134 -6.18 -4.27 -18.18
CA ARG A 134 -5.85 -5.66 -17.77
C ARG A 134 -6.27 -6.74 -18.76
N GLU A 135 -7.10 -6.44 -19.75
CA GLU A 135 -7.42 -7.39 -20.83
C GLU A 135 -6.23 -7.62 -21.78
N ALA A 136 -5.37 -6.62 -21.99
CA ALA A 136 -4.33 -6.69 -23.02
C ALA A 136 -3.18 -7.67 -22.70
N ALA A 137 -2.92 -7.94 -21.42
CA ALA A 137 -1.85 -8.84 -20.99
C ALA A 137 -2.25 -10.33 -21.04
N MET A 138 -3.55 -10.67 -20.90
CA MET A 138 -4.00 -12.07 -20.96
C MET A 138 -4.13 -12.60 -22.40
N GLU A 139 -4.43 -11.75 -23.39
CA GLU A 139 -4.57 -12.18 -24.79
C GLU A 139 -3.27 -12.75 -25.40
N ARG A 140 -2.11 -12.27 -24.93
CA ARG A 140 -0.81 -12.73 -25.46
C ARG A 140 -0.43 -14.14 -25.02
N ALA A 141 -0.92 -14.61 -23.88
CA ALA A 141 -0.61 -15.95 -23.38
C ALA A 141 -1.36 -17.07 -24.12
N ILE A 142 -2.56 -16.78 -24.65
CA ILE A 142 -3.43 -17.79 -25.27
C ILE A 142 -2.96 -18.17 -26.69
N LYS A 143 -2.34 -17.24 -27.42
CA LYS A 143 -1.88 -17.48 -28.81
C LYS A 143 -0.63 -18.35 -28.92
N GLU A 144 0.16 -18.47 -27.85
CA GLU A 144 1.45 -19.19 -27.90
C GLU A 144 1.29 -20.71 -27.71
N GLU A 145 0.25 -21.15 -26.99
CA GLU A 145 -0.07 -22.57 -26.76
C GLU A 145 -0.58 -23.29 -28.04
N ALA A 146 -1.25 -22.59 -28.96
CA ALA A 146 -1.78 -23.21 -30.18
C ALA A 146 -0.67 -23.58 -31.20
N ARG A 147 0.53 -22.99 -31.10
CA ARG A 147 1.60 -23.20 -32.09
C ARG A 147 2.48 -24.42 -31.77
N LYS A 148 2.47 -24.93 -30.53
CA LYS A 148 3.34 -26.03 -30.09
C LYS A 148 2.86 -27.43 -30.44
N LEU A 149 1.59 -27.61 -30.80
CA LEU A 149 1.00 -28.92 -31.12
C LEU A 149 1.27 -29.42 -32.55
N ARG A 150 2.02 -28.67 -33.38
CA ARG A 150 2.25 -29.06 -34.80
C ARG A 150 3.63 -29.68 -35.07
N GLN A 151 4.45 -29.95 -34.05
CA GLN A 151 5.84 -30.38 -34.24
C GLN A 151 6.29 -31.59 -33.40
N THR A 152 5.35 -32.30 -32.78
CA THR A 152 5.49 -33.67 -32.28
C THR A 152 4.16 -34.34 -32.67
N GLU A 153 4.03 -35.36 -33.51
CA GLU A 153 4.88 -36.46 -33.88
C GLU A 153 4.65 -36.79 -35.36
N ASN A 154 5.67 -36.55 -36.18
CA ASN A 154 5.84 -37.25 -37.45
C ASN A 154 7.27 -37.80 -37.42
N GLY A 155 7.45 -39.05 -37.00
CA GLY A 155 8.76 -39.68 -36.97
C GLY A 155 8.82 -40.98 -36.16
N GLY A 156 8.31 -42.07 -36.72
CA GLY A 156 8.56 -43.43 -36.25
C GLY A 156 8.15 -44.41 -37.34
N GLY A 157 9.09 -44.67 -38.26
CA GLY A 157 8.94 -45.65 -39.35
C GLY A 157 9.17 -47.08 -38.88
#